data_AF-A0A7C3VNA5-F1
#
_entry.id   AF-A0A7C3VNA5-F1
#
_cell.length_a   1.000
_cell.length_b   1.000
_cell.length_c   1.000
_cell.angle_alpha   90.00
_cell.angle_beta   90.00
_cell.angle_gamma   90.00
#
_symmetry.space_group_name_H-M   'P 1'
#
loop_
_entity.id
_entity.type
_entity.pdbx_description
1 polymer ?
#
loop_
_entity_poly.entity_id
_entity_poly.type
_entity_poly.pdbx_seq_one_letter_code
_entity_poly.pdbx_strand_id
1 'polypeptide(L)'
;MTLEDLWRQKSDKELEIAARELADYREDAQKVIRNEMMRRGMVAPDLPPKVQPPTPPQPSRQKLLDAFRLTEEDLVANRQGMLTKRQKKMLVVAAKDEAVWATGFALIFGLVMYGILYILVQEGQIINLANGISSVEEIVLLGVTGVLPTFFLIQAVRIWLIYRRSSLAKQVMTTDGAIELEAMRLKYGVMVYQMIVGKSKFGLTPVVYNLLKTGNLCRIYYEPITQSIVAIEPIEKER
;
A
#
# COMPACT_ATOMS: atom_id res chain seq x y z
N MET A 1 -29.46 -6.52 -19.68
CA MET A 1 -30.47 -5.50 -19.33
C MET A 1 -29.78 -4.46 -18.47
N THR A 2 -29.66 -3.23 -18.95
CA THR A 2 -28.95 -2.16 -18.23
C THR A 2 -29.84 -1.55 -17.15
N LEU A 3 -29.24 -0.82 -16.20
CA LEU A 3 -30.00 -0.10 -15.18
C LEU A 3 -30.92 0.97 -15.82
N GLU A 4 -30.47 1.59 -16.91
CA GLU A 4 -31.26 2.53 -17.72
C GLU A 4 -32.48 1.87 -18.36
N ASP A 5 -32.33 0.66 -18.92
CA ASP A 5 -33.44 -0.09 -19.52
C ASP A 5 -34.51 -0.43 -18.48
N LEU A 6 -34.09 -0.75 -17.27
CA LEU A 6 -34.99 -1.07 -16.16
C LEU A 6 -35.82 0.14 -15.75
N TRP A 7 -35.21 1.33 -15.63
CA TRP A 7 -35.91 2.56 -15.25
C TRP A 7 -36.79 3.14 -16.37
N ARG A 8 -36.44 2.91 -17.64
CA ARG A 8 -37.29 3.30 -18.78
C ARG A 8 -38.64 2.58 -18.80
N GLN A 9 -38.70 1.35 -18.28
CA GLN A 9 -39.93 0.57 -18.19
C GLN A 9 -40.81 0.96 -16.99
N LYS A 10 -40.29 1.76 -16.06
CA LYS A 10 -41.03 2.20 -14.87
C LYS A 10 -42.07 3.26 -15.21
N SER A 11 -43.20 3.19 -14.52
CA SER A 11 -44.26 4.20 -14.59
C SER A 11 -43.82 5.51 -13.92
N ASP A 12 -44.48 6.61 -14.26
CA ASP A 12 -44.19 7.93 -13.66
C ASP A 12 -44.37 7.91 -12.14
N LYS A 13 -45.35 7.13 -11.64
CA LYS A 13 -45.59 6.94 -10.20
C LYS A 13 -44.45 6.20 -9.51
N GLU A 14 -43.87 5.18 -10.15
CA GLU A 14 -42.70 4.46 -9.61
C GLU A 14 -41.45 5.35 -9.62
N LEU A 15 -41.28 6.17 -10.66
CA LEU A 15 -40.21 7.17 -10.73
C LEU A 15 -40.35 8.24 -9.63
N GLU A 16 -41.57 8.70 -9.34
CA GLU A 16 -41.83 9.68 -8.28
C GLU A 16 -41.55 9.10 -6.88
N ILE A 17 -41.95 7.85 -6.63
CA ILE A 17 -41.65 7.15 -5.37
C ILE A 17 -40.13 6.99 -5.22
N ALA A 18 -39.45 6.49 -6.26
CA ALA A 18 -38.01 6.33 -6.26
C ALA A 18 -37.27 7.67 -6.11
N ALA A 19 -37.85 8.77 -6.60
CA ALA A 19 -37.30 10.10 -6.44
C ALA A 19 -37.44 10.65 -5.02
N ARG A 20 -38.49 10.27 -4.29
CA ARG A 20 -38.61 10.60 -2.86
C ARG A 20 -37.65 9.79 -1.99
N GLU A 21 -37.31 8.58 -2.43
CA GLU A 21 -36.36 7.67 -1.78
C GLU A 21 -34.94 7.75 -2.37
N LEU A 22 -34.65 8.77 -3.18
CA LEU A 22 -33.39 8.91 -3.94
C LEU A 22 -32.13 8.77 -3.05
N ALA A 23 -32.21 9.17 -1.78
CA ALA A 23 -31.13 9.09 -0.81
C ALA A 23 -30.67 7.64 -0.50
N ASP A 24 -31.55 6.66 -0.67
CA ASP A 24 -31.27 5.25 -0.36
C ASP A 24 -30.64 4.49 -1.54
N TYR A 25 -30.63 5.09 -2.73
CA TYR A 25 -30.04 4.49 -3.92
C TYR A 25 -28.55 4.82 -4.04
N ARG A 26 -27.79 3.91 -4.69
CA ARG A 26 -26.40 4.16 -5.10
C ARG A 26 -26.33 5.32 -6.11
N GLU A 27 -25.22 6.06 -6.12
CA GLU A 27 -25.05 7.30 -6.89
C GLU A 27 -25.29 7.15 -8.40
N ASP A 28 -24.92 5.99 -8.96
CA ASP A 28 -25.20 5.59 -10.34
C ASP A 28 -26.70 5.46 -10.62
N ALA A 29 -27.45 4.79 -9.72
CA ALA A 29 -28.90 4.70 -9.80
C ALA A 29 -29.59 6.06 -9.61
N GLN A 30 -29.09 6.90 -8.70
CA GLN A 30 -29.61 8.26 -8.51
C GLN A 30 -29.51 9.08 -9.80
N LYS A 31 -28.39 8.97 -10.52
CA LYS A 31 -28.17 9.66 -11.80
C LYS A 31 -29.12 9.18 -12.88
N VAL A 32 -29.36 7.86 -12.97
CA VAL A 32 -30.29 7.29 -13.95
C VAL A 32 -31.73 7.73 -13.67
N ILE A 33 -32.18 7.72 -12.41
CA ILE A 33 -33.52 8.18 -12.00
C ILE A 33 -33.71 9.67 -12.34
N ARG A 34 -32.74 10.54 -12.01
CA ARG A 34 -32.82 11.98 -12.33
C ARG A 34 -32.87 12.24 -13.84
N ASN A 35 -32.03 11.56 -14.61
CA ASN A 35 -32.02 11.70 -16.07
C ASN A 35 -33.36 11.28 -16.68
N GLU A 36 -33.96 10.21 -16.16
CA GLU A 36 -35.25 9.71 -16.62
C GLU A 36 -36.39 10.67 -16.24
N MET A 37 -36.39 11.25 -15.04
CA MET A 37 -37.37 12.28 -14.65
C MET A 37 -37.25 13.54 -15.52
N MET A 38 -36.03 14.03 -15.76
CA MET A 38 -35.81 15.17 -16.65
C MET A 38 -36.28 14.88 -18.08
N ARG A 39 -36.03 13.66 -18.59
CA ARG A 39 -36.51 13.23 -19.91
C ARG A 39 -38.04 13.27 -20.02
N ARG A 40 -38.75 12.99 -18.92
CA ARG A 40 -40.22 13.01 -18.85
C ARG A 40 -40.80 14.37 -18.47
N GLY A 41 -39.97 15.41 -18.32
CA GLY A 41 -40.42 16.74 -17.91
C GLY A 41 -40.94 16.81 -16.47
N MET A 42 -40.57 15.85 -15.62
CA MET A 42 -40.94 15.84 -14.20
C MET A 42 -39.97 16.73 -13.41
N VAL A 43 -40.52 17.59 -12.55
CA VAL A 43 -39.72 18.40 -11.62
C VAL A 43 -39.14 17.45 -10.57
N ALA A 44 -37.81 17.35 -10.51
CA ALA A 44 -37.16 16.56 -9.47
C ALA A 44 -37.50 17.17 -8.10
N PRO A 45 -37.97 16.39 -7.12
CA PRO A 45 -38.18 16.91 -5.78
C PRO A 45 -36.86 17.46 -5.24
N ASP A 46 -36.91 18.63 -4.61
CA ASP A 46 -35.75 19.21 -3.90
C ASP A 46 -35.27 18.18 -2.89
N LEU A 47 -34.14 17.54 -3.20
CA LEU A 47 -33.58 16.54 -2.30
C LEU A 47 -33.21 17.26 -1.00
N PRO A 48 -33.58 16.71 0.16
CA PRO A 48 -33.05 17.22 1.41
C PRO A 48 -31.52 17.23 1.29
N PRO A 49 -30.85 18.31 1.74
CA PRO A 49 -29.40 18.43 1.62
C PRO A 49 -28.80 17.14 2.17
N LYS A 50 -27.98 16.47 1.34
CA LYS A 50 -27.32 15.20 1.65
C LYS A 50 -26.75 15.33 3.06
N VAL A 51 -27.41 14.71 4.04
CA VAL A 51 -26.93 14.71 5.42
C VAL A 51 -25.62 13.95 5.35
N GLN A 52 -24.51 14.69 5.25
CA GLN A 52 -23.20 14.08 5.24
C GLN A 52 -23.13 13.27 6.53
N PRO A 53 -22.88 11.95 6.45
CA PRO A 53 -22.73 11.17 7.65
C PRO A 53 -21.70 11.88 8.53
N PRO A 54 -21.99 12.03 9.83
CA PRO A 54 -21.14 12.80 10.73
C PRO A 54 -19.71 12.30 10.53
N THR A 55 -18.79 13.24 10.22
CA THR A 55 -17.39 12.91 10.03
C THR A 55 -16.96 12.11 11.27
N PRO A 56 -16.53 10.86 11.10
CA PRO A 56 -16.28 10.02 12.26
C PRO A 56 -15.19 10.66 13.11
N PRO A 57 -15.25 10.52 14.44
CA PRO A 57 -14.31 11.19 15.33
C PRO A 57 -12.89 10.79 14.94
N GLN A 58 -12.04 11.80 14.72
CA GLN A 58 -10.63 11.61 14.44
C GLN A 58 -9.97 10.93 15.65
N PRO A 59 -9.01 10.01 15.44
CA PRO A 59 -8.23 9.48 16.54
C PRO A 59 -7.51 10.62 17.24
N SER A 60 -7.50 10.61 18.58
CA SER A 60 -6.75 11.60 19.33
C SER A 60 -5.26 11.50 19.01
N ARG A 61 -4.60 12.64 18.89
CA ARG A 61 -3.14 12.74 18.67
C ARG A 61 -2.34 11.82 19.60
N GLN A 62 -2.72 11.76 20.88
CA GLN A 62 -2.06 10.88 21.85
C GLN A 62 -2.12 9.39 21.47
N LYS A 63 -3.26 8.90 20.98
CA LYS A 63 -3.39 7.49 20.57
C LYS A 63 -2.48 7.16 19.38
N LEU A 64 -2.30 8.11 18.45
CA LEU A 64 -1.39 7.94 17.33
C LEU A 64 0.07 7.96 17.80
N LEU A 65 0.43 8.87 18.70
CA LEU A 65 1.76 8.87 19.32
C LEU A 65 2.07 7.54 20.01
N ASP A 66 1.15 7.03 20.82
CA ASP A 66 1.32 5.77 21.54
C ASP A 66 1.46 4.59 20.58
N ALA A 67 0.68 4.55 19.50
CA ALA A 67 0.72 3.48 18.50
C ALA A 67 2.07 3.42 17.76
N PHE A 68 2.69 4.57 17.49
CA PHE A 68 4.03 4.65 16.90
C PHE A 68 5.15 4.64 17.95
N ARG A 69 4.81 4.59 19.24
CA ARG A 69 5.74 4.75 20.37
C ARG A 69 6.58 6.02 20.21
N LEU A 70 5.92 7.14 19.94
CA LEU A 70 6.51 8.46 19.73
C LEU A 70 6.29 9.37 20.94
N THR A 71 7.16 10.36 21.07
CA THR A 71 7.03 11.47 22.02
C THR A 71 6.71 12.75 21.28
N GLU A 72 6.30 13.78 22.02
CA GLU A 72 6.05 15.09 21.42
C GLU A 72 7.31 15.73 20.82
N GLU A 73 8.47 15.49 21.43
CA GLU A 73 9.77 15.93 20.89
C GLU A 73 10.05 15.31 19.51
N ASP A 74 9.65 14.06 19.30
CA ASP A 74 9.76 13.40 18.00
C ASP A 74 8.89 14.06 16.93
N LEU A 75 7.65 14.46 17.28
CA LEU A 75 6.77 15.20 16.37
C LEU A 75 7.33 16.58 16.04
N VAL A 76 7.87 17.30 17.02
CA VAL A 76 8.50 18.61 16.79
C VAL A 76 9.69 18.48 15.84
N ALA A 77 10.55 17.48 16.03
CA ALA A 77 11.66 17.20 15.12
C ALA A 77 11.15 16.85 13.70
N ASN A 78 10.11 16.03 13.61
CA ASN A 78 9.51 15.64 12.33
C ASN A 78 8.91 16.83 11.56
N ARG A 79 8.23 17.74 12.26
CA ARG A 79 7.73 19.01 11.69
C ARG A 79 8.85 19.88 11.11
N GLN A 80 10.06 19.77 11.66
CA GLN A 80 11.27 20.43 11.15
C GLN A 80 11.97 19.62 10.05
N GLY A 81 11.38 18.53 9.58
CA GLY A 81 11.96 17.67 8.56
C GLY A 81 13.09 16.79 9.07
N MET A 82 13.24 16.58 10.39
CA MET A 82 14.35 15.85 10.99
C MET A 82 13.91 14.55 11.67
N LEU A 83 14.73 13.52 11.54
CA LEU A 83 14.59 12.27 12.31
C LEU A 83 15.35 12.34 13.64
N THR A 84 14.69 11.97 14.75
CA THR A 84 15.36 11.80 16.04
C THR A 84 16.27 10.59 16.05
N LYS A 85 17.24 10.54 16.98
CA LYS A 85 18.14 9.39 17.14
C LYS A 85 17.36 8.09 17.39
N ARG A 86 16.23 8.17 18.11
CA ARG A 86 15.37 7.01 18.40
C ARG A 86 14.70 6.49 17.14
N GLN A 87 14.09 7.36 16.35
CA GLN A 87 13.46 6.99 15.08
C GLN A 87 14.46 6.40 14.09
N LYS A 88 15.67 6.98 13.99
CA LYS A 88 16.76 6.40 13.18
C LYS A 88 17.10 4.98 13.62
N LYS A 89 17.23 4.75 14.92
CA LYS A 89 17.51 3.41 15.46
C LYS A 89 16.38 2.44 15.14
N MET A 90 15.11 2.86 15.24
CA MET A 90 13.96 2.03 14.90
C MET A 90 13.94 1.66 13.41
N LEU A 91 14.19 2.62 12.52
CA LEU A 91 14.28 2.38 11.08
C LEU A 91 15.45 1.44 10.72
N VAL A 92 16.60 1.62 11.37
CA VAL A 92 17.77 0.74 11.16
C VAL A 92 17.49 -0.68 11.65
N VAL A 93 16.83 -0.86 12.80
CA VAL A 93 16.48 -2.19 13.31
C VAL A 93 15.50 -2.88 12.35
N ALA A 94 14.44 -2.19 11.92
CA ALA A 94 13.48 -2.73 10.95
C ALA A 94 14.18 -3.14 9.63
N ALA A 95 15.08 -2.30 9.11
CA ALA A 95 15.84 -2.63 7.91
C ALA A 95 16.90 -3.72 8.13
N LYS A 96 17.45 -3.84 9.34
CA LYS A 96 18.48 -4.83 9.67
C LYS A 96 17.90 -6.25 9.66
N ASP A 97 16.72 -6.45 10.21
CA ASP A 97 16.13 -7.79 10.29
C ASP A 97 15.85 -8.35 8.89
N GLU A 98 15.35 -7.52 7.97
CA GLU A 98 15.22 -7.88 6.55
C GLU A 98 16.57 -8.13 5.87
N ALA A 99 17.55 -7.24 6.10
CA ALA A 99 18.88 -7.38 5.51
C ALA A 99 19.64 -8.61 5.99
N VAL A 100 19.52 -8.98 7.27
CA VAL A 100 20.15 -10.18 7.84
C VAL A 100 19.55 -11.43 7.22
N TRP A 101 18.22 -11.51 7.12
CA TRP A 101 17.54 -12.64 6.48
C TRP A 101 17.94 -12.77 5.01
N ALA A 102 17.92 -11.67 4.25
CA ALA A 102 18.30 -11.66 2.85
C ALA A 102 19.76 -12.05 2.63
N THR A 103 20.67 -11.52 3.45
CA THR A 103 22.11 -11.83 3.35
C THR A 103 22.39 -13.29 3.72
N GLY A 104 21.79 -13.78 4.82
CA GLY A 104 21.91 -15.17 5.23
C GLY A 104 21.37 -16.14 4.18
N PHE A 105 20.20 -15.85 3.62
CA PHE A 105 19.61 -16.65 2.54
C PHE A 105 20.49 -16.64 1.29
N ALA A 106 20.97 -15.47 0.86
CA ALA A 106 21.84 -15.34 -0.31
C ALA A 106 23.16 -16.11 -0.14
N LEU A 107 23.73 -16.13 1.07
CA LEU A 107 24.98 -16.85 1.36
C LEU A 107 24.77 -18.36 1.33
N ILE A 108 23.73 -18.88 1.98
CA ILE A 108 23.38 -20.31 1.95
C ILE A 108 23.07 -20.75 0.51
N PHE A 109 22.23 -19.98 -0.18
CA PHE A 109 21.87 -20.27 -1.57
C PHE A 109 23.10 -20.24 -2.48
N GLY A 110 23.98 -19.24 -2.33
CA GLY A 110 25.23 -19.15 -3.07
C GLY A 110 26.15 -20.35 -2.88
N LEU A 111 26.27 -20.86 -1.64
CA LEU A 111 27.04 -22.07 -1.34
C LEU A 111 26.45 -23.32 -2.01
N VAL A 112 25.13 -23.49 -1.94
CA VAL A 112 24.44 -24.61 -2.60
C VAL A 112 24.66 -24.55 -4.11
N MET A 113 24.49 -23.36 -4.69
CA MET A 113 24.68 -23.13 -6.12
C MET A 113 26.12 -23.36 -6.58
N TYR A 114 27.10 -22.94 -5.77
CA TYR A 114 28.50 -23.23 -6.02
C TYR A 114 28.78 -24.73 -6.03
N GLY A 115 28.21 -25.49 -5.08
CA GLY A 115 28.32 -26.94 -5.04
C GLY A 115 27.73 -27.63 -6.27
N ILE A 116 26.54 -27.20 -6.71
CA ILE A 116 25.90 -27.69 -7.93
C ILE A 116 26.80 -27.40 -9.15
N LEU A 117 27.27 -26.16 -9.31
CA LEU A 117 28.16 -25.77 -10.40
C LEU A 117 29.45 -26.60 -10.40
N TYR A 118 30.05 -26.84 -9.24
CA TYR A 118 31.25 -27.66 -9.11
C TYR A 118 31.03 -29.09 -9.62
N ILE A 119 29.92 -29.74 -9.25
CA ILE A 119 29.56 -31.08 -9.73
C ILE A 119 29.39 -31.07 -11.25
N LEU A 120 28.67 -30.09 -11.81
CA LEU A 120 28.43 -29.99 -13.25
C LEU A 120 29.70 -29.76 -14.07
N VAL A 121 30.67 -29.01 -13.51
CA VAL A 121 32.00 -28.85 -14.11
C VAL A 121 32.74 -30.19 -14.13
N GLN A 122 32.74 -30.92 -13.02
CA GLN A 122 33.41 -32.22 -12.90
C GLN A 122 32.84 -33.26 -13.87
N GLU A 123 31.53 -33.23 -14.10
CA GLU A 123 30.85 -34.13 -15.04
C GLU A 123 30.95 -33.67 -16.51
N GLY A 124 31.60 -32.54 -16.79
CA GLY A 124 31.75 -32.00 -18.16
C GLY A 124 30.47 -31.47 -18.78
N GLN A 125 29.35 -31.44 -18.06
CA GLN A 125 28.06 -30.99 -18.57
C GLN A 125 28.06 -29.51 -19.00
N ILE A 126 28.88 -28.67 -18.35
CA ILE A 126 29.01 -27.25 -18.73
C ILE A 126 29.64 -27.09 -20.12
N ILE A 127 30.55 -28.00 -20.51
CA ILE A 127 31.18 -27.98 -21.84
C ILE A 127 30.16 -28.37 -22.91
N ASN A 128 29.28 -29.33 -22.61
CA ASN A 128 28.19 -29.73 -23.51
C ASN A 128 27.19 -28.58 -23.72
N LEU A 129 26.83 -27.85 -22.65
CA LEU A 129 25.97 -26.66 -22.75
C LEU A 129 26.54 -25.57 -23.66
N ALA A 130 27.87 -25.36 -23.62
CA ALA A 130 28.54 -24.36 -24.44
C ALA A 130 28.49 -24.68 -25.94
N ASN A 131 28.32 -25.95 -26.30
CA ASN A 131 28.22 -26.41 -27.68
C ASN A 131 26.78 -26.36 -28.24
N GLY A 132 25.80 -25.96 -27.42
CA GLY A 132 24.41 -25.76 -27.82
C GLY A 132 23.43 -26.42 -26.85
N ILE A 133 22.26 -25.79 -26.70
CA ILE A 133 21.17 -26.32 -25.86
C ILE A 133 20.38 -27.32 -26.69
N SER A 134 20.52 -28.60 -26.38
CA SER A 134 19.92 -29.73 -27.08
C SER A 134 18.76 -30.37 -26.31
N SER A 135 18.66 -30.13 -25.00
CA SER A 135 17.64 -30.75 -24.14
C SER A 135 16.95 -29.76 -23.19
N VAL A 136 15.76 -30.13 -22.73
CA VAL A 136 15.01 -29.38 -21.70
C VAL A 136 15.77 -29.34 -20.37
N GLU A 137 16.56 -30.37 -20.07
CA GLU A 137 17.37 -30.46 -18.86
C GLU A 137 18.45 -29.38 -18.82
N GLU A 138 19.08 -29.09 -19.97
CA GLU A 138 20.09 -28.03 -20.11
C GLU A 138 19.48 -26.62 -19.94
N ILE A 139 18.23 -26.41 -20.36
CA ILE A 139 17.49 -25.16 -20.11
C ILE A 139 17.20 -24.96 -18.63
N VAL A 140 16.71 -26.02 -17.96
CA VAL A 140 16.45 -25.99 -16.51
C VAL A 140 17.76 -25.71 -15.76
N LEU A 141 18.85 -26.35 -16.19
CA LEU A 141 20.17 -26.16 -15.60
C LEU A 141 20.64 -24.71 -15.73
N LEU A 142 20.52 -24.10 -16.91
CA LEU A 142 20.91 -22.71 -17.14
C LEU A 142 20.02 -21.71 -16.37
N GLY A 143 18.74 -22.01 -16.23
CA GLY A 143 17.81 -21.23 -15.40
C GLY A 143 18.18 -21.28 -13.91
N VAL A 144 18.47 -22.47 -13.39
CA VAL A 144 18.83 -22.68 -11.97
C VAL A 144 20.22 -22.14 -11.67
N THR A 145 21.20 -22.29 -12.57
CA THR A 145 22.59 -21.88 -12.34
C THR A 145 22.90 -20.43 -12.73
N GLY A 146 22.20 -19.87 -13.72
CA GLY A 146 22.42 -18.49 -14.17
C GLY A 146 21.41 -17.50 -13.61
N VAL A 147 20.11 -17.74 -13.84
CA VAL A 147 19.06 -16.74 -13.61
C VAL A 147 18.72 -16.59 -12.13
N LEU A 148 18.48 -17.71 -11.45
CA LEU A 148 18.09 -17.73 -10.03
C LEU A 148 19.14 -17.05 -9.10
N PRO A 149 20.44 -17.37 -9.19
CA PRO A 149 21.46 -16.76 -8.33
C PRO A 149 21.61 -15.27 -8.63
N THR A 150 21.57 -14.87 -9.90
CA THR A 150 21.62 -13.46 -10.31
C THR A 150 20.42 -12.70 -9.75
N PHE A 151 19.22 -13.26 -9.83
CA PHE A 151 18.01 -12.68 -9.23
C PHE A 151 18.19 -12.47 -7.72
N PHE A 152 18.61 -13.49 -6.98
CA PHE A 152 18.81 -13.37 -5.52
C PHE A 152 19.92 -12.40 -5.15
N LEU A 153 21.02 -12.35 -5.92
CA LEU A 153 22.09 -11.37 -5.73
C LEU A 153 21.56 -9.94 -5.92
N ILE A 154 20.77 -9.70 -6.97
CA ILE A 154 20.13 -8.40 -7.20
C ILE A 154 19.21 -8.02 -6.03
N GLN A 155 18.41 -8.96 -5.51
CA GLN A 155 17.57 -8.70 -4.34
C GLN A 155 18.41 -8.40 -3.09
N ALA A 156 19.48 -9.15 -2.83
CA ALA A 156 20.37 -8.93 -1.70
C ALA A 156 21.05 -7.55 -1.78
N VAL A 157 21.57 -7.17 -2.95
CA VAL A 157 22.16 -5.85 -3.19
C VAL A 157 21.12 -4.76 -3.00
N ARG A 158 19.89 -4.93 -3.52
CA ARG A 158 18.80 -3.96 -3.33
C ARG A 158 18.47 -3.76 -1.85
N ILE A 159 18.33 -4.85 -1.09
CA ILE A 159 18.03 -4.81 0.34
C ILE A 159 19.18 -4.15 1.12
N TRP A 160 20.43 -4.49 0.79
CA TRP A 160 21.60 -3.87 1.39
C TRP A 160 21.67 -2.36 1.09
N LEU A 161 21.37 -1.95 -0.15
CA LEU A 161 21.30 -0.54 -0.52
C LEU A 161 20.19 0.20 0.24
N ILE A 162 19.04 -0.43 0.43
CA ILE A 162 17.94 0.12 1.25
C ILE A 162 18.43 0.30 2.70
N TYR A 163 18.98 -0.74 3.33
CA TYR A 163 19.53 -0.66 4.67
C TYR A 163 20.56 0.46 4.81
N ARG A 164 21.54 0.52 3.89
CA ARG A 164 22.58 1.54 3.91
C ARG A 164 22.00 2.93 3.76
N ARG A 165 21.02 3.11 2.87
CA ARG A 165 20.38 4.42 2.65
C ARG A 165 19.50 4.84 3.82
N SER A 166 18.70 3.95 4.39
CA SER A 166 17.91 4.22 5.60
C SER A 166 18.80 4.57 6.80
N SER A 167 19.97 3.93 6.94
CA SER A 167 20.94 4.30 7.98
C SER A 167 21.52 5.71 7.81
N LEU A 168 21.51 6.23 6.58
CA LEU A 168 21.96 7.57 6.23
C LEU A 168 20.81 8.58 6.17
N ALA A 169 19.56 8.15 6.34
CA ALA A 169 18.41 9.03 6.32
C ALA A 169 18.50 10.06 7.45
N LYS A 170 18.56 11.33 7.07
CA LYS A 170 18.58 12.46 8.01
C LYS A 170 17.25 13.19 8.06
N GLN A 171 16.48 13.09 6.97
CA GLN A 171 15.30 13.91 6.74
C GLN A 171 14.04 13.06 6.66
N VAL A 172 12.92 13.65 7.08
CA VAL A 172 11.58 13.13 6.79
C VAL A 172 10.94 13.96 5.68
N MET A 173 10.19 13.30 4.81
CA MET A 173 9.28 13.96 3.89
C MET A 173 7.87 13.99 4.49
N THR A 174 7.09 14.98 4.07
CA THR A 174 5.71 15.17 4.52
C THR A 174 4.75 15.04 3.36
N THR A 175 3.62 14.38 3.59
CA THR A 175 2.47 14.44 2.68
C THR A 175 1.20 14.67 3.48
N ASP A 176 0.37 15.57 2.98
CA ASP A 176 -0.89 15.97 3.61
C ASP A 176 -2.04 15.52 2.72
N GLY A 177 -3.14 15.07 3.33
CA GLY A 177 -4.36 14.77 2.59
C GLY A 177 -5.35 13.91 3.35
N ALA A 178 -6.47 13.64 2.68
CA ALA A 178 -7.47 12.71 3.18
C ALA A 178 -6.93 11.28 3.08
N ILE A 179 -7.13 10.52 4.16
CA ILE A 179 -6.76 9.12 4.24
C ILE A 179 -7.74 8.27 3.45
N GLU A 180 -7.23 7.38 2.62
CA GLU A 180 -7.95 6.20 2.12
C GLU A 180 -7.31 4.94 2.68
N LEU A 181 -8.11 4.07 3.29
CA LEU A 181 -7.62 2.81 3.86
C LEU A 181 -8.00 1.64 2.96
N GLU A 182 -7.02 0.82 2.64
CA GLU A 182 -7.19 -0.42 1.88
C GLU A 182 -6.67 -1.60 2.71
N ALA A 183 -7.43 -2.69 2.74
CA ALA A 183 -6.99 -3.96 3.29
C ALA A 183 -7.06 -5.02 2.20
N MET A 184 -5.91 -5.60 1.86
CA MET A 184 -5.80 -6.62 0.83
C MET A 184 -5.37 -7.95 1.45
N ARG A 185 -6.13 -9.00 1.14
CA ARG A 185 -5.72 -10.37 1.48
C ARG A 185 -4.81 -10.90 0.38
N LEU A 186 -3.54 -11.09 0.70
CA LEU A 186 -2.59 -11.76 -0.19
C LEU A 186 -2.88 -13.27 -0.27
N LYS A 187 -2.26 -13.92 -1.25
CA LYS A 187 -2.19 -15.39 -1.32
C LYS A 187 -1.65 -15.92 0.02
N TYR A 188 -2.15 -17.09 0.45
CA TYR A 188 -1.85 -17.71 1.75
C TYR A 188 -2.46 -17.02 2.97
N GLY A 189 -3.39 -16.08 2.77
CA GLY A 189 -4.21 -15.52 3.86
C GLY A 189 -3.56 -14.40 4.66
N VAL A 190 -2.38 -13.93 4.25
CA VAL A 190 -1.70 -12.77 4.86
C VAL A 190 -2.49 -11.50 4.53
N MET A 191 -2.86 -10.73 5.54
CA MET A 191 -3.52 -9.44 5.38
C MET A 191 -2.48 -8.33 5.30
N VAL A 192 -2.54 -7.52 4.24
CA VAL A 192 -1.72 -6.31 4.08
C VAL A 192 -2.63 -5.10 4.22
N TYR A 193 -2.29 -4.23 5.16
CA TYR A 193 -2.99 -3.00 5.43
C TYR A 193 -2.23 -1.85 4.78
N GLN A 194 -2.92 -1.05 3.98
CA GLN A 194 -2.34 0.08 3.28
C GLN A 194 -3.15 1.35 3.56
N MET A 195 -2.43 2.46 3.57
CA MET A 195 -3.00 3.80 3.60
C MET A 195 -2.54 4.56 2.37
N ILE A 196 -3.48 5.22 1.72
CA ILE A 196 -3.24 6.08 0.56
C ILE A 196 -3.54 7.52 0.99
N VAL A 197 -2.59 8.41 0.74
CA VAL A 197 -2.75 9.86 0.94
C VAL A 197 -2.22 10.56 -0.30
N GLY A 198 -3.13 11.18 -1.05
CA GLY A 198 -2.82 11.77 -2.35
C GLY A 198 -2.34 10.70 -3.35
N LYS A 199 -1.08 10.78 -3.77
CA LYS A 199 -0.46 9.82 -4.71
C LYS A 199 0.44 8.79 -4.03
N SER A 200 0.59 8.87 -2.71
CA SER A 200 1.53 8.05 -1.95
C SER A 200 0.79 6.91 -1.26
N LYS A 201 1.39 5.71 -1.28
CA LYS A 201 0.88 4.52 -0.60
C LYS A 201 1.84 4.13 0.51
N PHE A 202 1.30 3.78 1.67
CA PHE A 202 2.07 3.44 2.86
C PHE A 202 1.56 2.13 3.46
N GLY A 203 2.47 1.26 3.86
CA GLY A 203 2.13 0.06 4.63
C GLY A 203 1.79 0.42 6.07
N LEU A 204 0.76 -0.22 6.62
CA LEU A 204 0.32 -0.05 8.00
C LEU A 204 0.42 -1.35 8.80
N THR A 205 0.67 -1.20 10.10
CA THR A 205 0.42 -2.29 11.05
C THR A 205 -1.09 -2.38 11.32
N PRO A 206 -1.61 -3.56 11.73
CA PRO A 206 -3.03 -3.71 12.06
C PRO A 206 -3.49 -2.73 13.15
N VAL A 207 -2.61 -2.44 14.11
CA VAL A 207 -2.88 -1.50 15.21
C VAL A 207 -3.15 -0.10 14.67
N VAL A 208 -2.28 0.42 13.79
CA VAL A 208 -2.44 1.75 13.22
C VAL A 208 -3.62 1.80 12.27
N TYR A 209 -3.82 0.76 11.44
CA TYR A 209 -4.95 0.67 10.52
C TYR A 209 -6.31 0.81 11.24
N ASN A 210 -6.47 0.13 12.37
CA ASN A 210 -7.72 0.16 13.16
C ASN A 210 -7.95 1.49 13.89
N LEU A 211 -6.90 2.31 14.08
CA LEU A 211 -7.01 3.63 14.70
C LEU A 211 -7.43 4.71 13.69
N LEU A 212 -7.07 4.53 12.43
CA LEU A 212 -7.36 5.47 11.36
C LEU A 212 -8.75 5.23 10.76
N LYS A 213 -9.28 6.25 10.11
CA LYS A 213 -10.54 6.15 9.36
C LYS A 213 -10.41 6.87 8.04
N THR A 214 -10.99 6.28 6.99
CA THR A 214 -11.06 6.89 5.66
C THR A 214 -11.75 8.26 5.73
N GLY A 215 -11.23 9.22 4.98
CA GLY A 215 -11.71 10.61 4.91
C GLY A 215 -11.09 11.56 5.95
N ASN A 216 -10.38 11.06 6.96
CA ASN A 216 -9.70 11.92 7.92
C ASN A 216 -8.51 12.63 7.25
N LEU A 217 -8.38 13.93 7.51
CA LEU A 217 -7.21 14.70 7.08
C LEU A 217 -6.06 14.44 8.04
N CYS A 218 -4.90 14.07 7.48
CA CYS A 218 -3.69 13.88 8.25
C CYS A 218 -2.46 14.40 7.50
N ARG A 219 -1.42 14.66 8.26
CA ARG A 219 -0.05 14.86 7.81
C ARG A 219 0.76 13.61 8.16
N ILE A 220 1.37 13.01 7.15
CA ILE A 220 2.23 11.84 7.31
C ILE A 220 3.68 12.28 7.18
N TYR A 221 4.49 11.93 8.18
CA TYR A 221 5.94 12.05 8.14
C TYR A 221 6.51 10.69 7.77
N TYR A 222 7.31 10.61 6.71
CA TYR A 222 7.84 9.33 6.22
C TYR A 222 9.29 9.44 5.75
N GLU A 223 9.98 8.31 5.75
CA GLU A 223 11.31 8.19 5.15
C GLU A 223 11.16 7.95 3.64
N PRO A 224 11.81 8.74 2.77
CA PRO A 224 11.50 8.77 1.34
C PRO A 224 11.90 7.52 0.55
N ILE A 225 12.84 6.73 1.07
CA ILE A 225 13.46 5.62 0.33
C ILE A 225 12.67 4.33 0.56
N THR A 226 12.29 4.06 1.80
CA THR A 226 11.47 2.91 2.18
C THR A 226 9.97 3.23 2.18
N GLN A 227 9.60 4.51 2.11
CA GLN A 227 8.23 4.98 2.37
C GLN A 227 7.72 4.51 3.73
N SER A 228 8.63 4.29 4.69
CA SER A 228 8.23 3.91 6.05
C SER A 228 7.67 5.11 6.77
N ILE A 229 6.46 4.95 7.31
CA ILE A 229 5.85 5.98 8.14
C ILE A 229 6.65 6.13 9.43
N VAL A 230 7.05 7.36 9.71
CA VAL A 230 7.73 7.75 10.94
C VAL A 230 6.72 8.25 11.96
N ALA A 231 5.74 9.06 11.53
CA ALA A 231 4.66 9.56 12.36
C ALA A 231 3.43 9.95 11.53
N ILE A 232 2.27 9.98 12.18
CA ILE A 232 1.01 10.49 11.62
C ILE A 232 0.45 11.53 12.57
N GLU A 233 0.09 12.70 12.03
CA GLU A 233 -0.48 13.81 12.78
C GLU A 233 -1.86 14.16 12.19
N PRO A 234 -2.94 14.17 12.99
CA PRO A 234 -4.25 14.58 12.51
C PRO A 234 -4.28 16.09 12.24
N ILE A 235 -4.89 16.50 11.13
CA ILE A 235 -5.11 17.91 10.82
C ILE A 235 -6.53 18.27 11.28
N GLU A 236 -6.61 19.14 12.28
CA GLU A 236 -7.88 19.73 12.68
C GLU A 236 -8.37 20.62 11.54
N LYS A 237 -9.61 20.42 11.07
CA LYS A 237 -10.24 21.39 10.18
C LYS A 237 -10.43 22.66 11.00
N GLU A 238 -9.73 23.74 10.65
CA GLU A 238 -10.07 25.08 11.12
C GLU A 238 -11.57 25.27 10.85
N ARG A 239 -12.33 25.46 11.93
CA ARG A 239 -13.78 25.67 11.88
C ARG A 239 -14.08 27.11 11.51
#